data_AF-A0A0C9QK24-F1
#
_entry.id   AF-A0A0C9QK24-F1
#
_cell.length_a   1.000
_cell.length_b   1.000
_cell.length_c   1.000
_cell.angle_alpha   90.00
_cell.angle_beta   90.00
_cell.angle_gamma   90.00
#
_symmetry.space_group_name_H-M   'P 1'
#
loop_
_entity.id
_entity.type
_entity.pdbx_description
1 polymer ?
#
loop_
_entity_poly.entity_id
_entity_poly.type
_entity_poly.pdbx_seq_one_letter_code
_entity_poly.pdbx_strand_id
1 'polypeptide(L)'
;GAASNMVNSKQQSVLLDQTKTVAESALQLVYVAKETGGNHEAIALHSEVDESVEGTKDALGELESTLEMISTSHGVVTGLIETISRAMIRLNDTRISTDSVDSYVDYQTRMVEAAKEIARLAQEMSTKSSTDVGRLGPLAVDISHKYTQLARDCTGASAAASSPEVSSRLRNGVQDLGRACADIVRASGVCQLTPGDAYTQREVSESGKIVTEKVSEVLSALQAGSRGTQACINAASTVSGIIGDLDTTIMFATAGTLHAENEGDTFADHRENILKTAKALVEDTKTLVAGAASSQEQLAVAAQNAVSTIVQLAEVVKYGAASLGTQNAEAQVMLINAVKDVASALGDLIHATKAASGKPINDPSMAHLKDSAKVVERQLNQQILPMADTTGSESEWIVSDQEEELMRLLSSSDTNQPSERTSDLLLLM
;
A
#
# COMPACT_ATOMS: atom_id res chain seq x y z
N GLY A 1 7.06 42.30 33.21
CA GLY A 1 6.43 41.11 32.60
C GLY A 1 7.48 40.02 32.40
N ALA A 2 7.21 38.94 31.67
CA ALA A 2 8.19 37.84 31.50
C ALA A 2 9.54 38.34 30.95
N ALA A 3 9.53 39.19 29.93
CA ALA A 3 10.73 39.76 29.33
C ALA A 3 11.64 40.49 30.33
N SER A 4 11.09 41.21 31.32
CA SER A 4 11.90 41.95 32.30
C SER A 4 12.66 41.05 33.28
N ASN A 5 12.29 39.77 33.35
CA ASN A 5 12.92 38.77 34.22
C ASN A 5 13.84 37.81 33.45
N MET A 6 14.01 37.99 32.13
CA MET A 6 14.91 37.16 31.33
C MET A 6 16.36 37.55 31.58
N VAL A 7 17.21 36.56 31.88
CA VAL A 7 18.64 36.78 32.17
C VAL A 7 19.45 37.02 30.89
N ASN A 8 19.04 36.43 29.77
CA ASN A 8 19.73 36.54 28.49
C ASN A 8 19.13 37.68 27.64
N SER A 9 19.86 38.79 27.53
CA SER A 9 19.45 39.97 26.76
C SER A 9 19.23 39.68 25.27
N LYS A 10 19.95 38.72 24.68
CA LYS A 10 19.76 38.35 23.27
C LYS A 10 18.43 37.62 23.06
N GLN A 11 18.11 36.65 23.91
CA GLN A 11 16.82 35.94 23.88
C GLN A 11 15.66 36.90 24.17
N GLN A 12 15.86 37.84 25.09
CA GLN A 12 14.89 38.89 25.40
C GLN A 12 14.56 39.76 24.18
N SER A 13 15.58 40.22 23.43
CA SER A 13 15.38 41.02 22.21
C SER A 13 14.62 40.24 21.15
N VAL A 14 15.02 38.98 20.89
CA VAL A 14 14.37 38.13 19.90
C VAL A 14 12.89 37.92 20.23
N LEU A 15 12.56 37.64 21.49
CA LEU A 15 11.17 37.46 21.92
C LEU A 15 10.32 38.72 21.68
N LEU A 16 10.87 39.90 21.98
CA LEU A 16 10.18 41.18 21.77
C LEU A 16 10.01 41.50 20.29
N ASP A 17 11.04 41.25 19.47
CA ASP A 17 11.00 41.45 18.03
C ASP A 17 9.96 40.53 17.37
N GLN A 18 9.93 39.25 17.73
CA GLN A 18 8.91 38.31 17.22
C GLN A 18 7.50 38.68 17.68
N THR A 19 7.33 39.12 18.93
CA THR A 19 6.03 39.60 19.42
C THR A 19 5.56 40.82 18.62
N LYS A 20 6.49 41.71 18.27
CA LYS A 20 6.21 42.86 17.39
C LYS A 20 5.80 42.38 15.98
N THR A 21 6.54 41.44 15.39
CA THR A 21 6.20 40.85 14.08
C THR A 21 4.80 40.24 14.07
N VAL A 22 4.41 39.50 15.11
CA VAL A 22 3.05 38.95 15.26
C VAL A 22 2.00 40.06 15.34
N ALA A 23 2.28 41.13 16.07
CA ALA A 23 1.35 42.26 16.15
C ALA A 23 1.19 43.00 14.81
N GLU A 24 2.29 43.17 14.07
CA GLU A 24 2.29 43.80 12.75
C GLU A 24 1.57 42.93 11.70
N SER A 25 1.81 41.62 11.68
CA SER A 25 1.13 40.69 10.78
C SER A 25 -0.36 40.58 11.08
N ALA A 26 -0.75 40.50 12.36
CA ALA A 26 -2.14 40.49 12.77
C ALA A 26 -2.85 41.81 12.42
N LEU A 27 -2.17 42.96 12.56
CA LEU A 27 -2.71 44.25 12.14
C LEU A 27 -2.94 44.31 10.63
N GLN A 28 -1.98 43.82 9.84
CA GLN A 28 -2.12 43.73 8.39
C GLN A 28 -3.31 42.83 8.01
N LEU A 29 -3.46 41.68 8.66
CA LEU A 29 -4.58 40.77 8.44
C LEU A 29 -5.92 41.46 8.72
N VAL A 30 -6.02 42.28 9.77
CA VAL A 30 -7.22 43.07 10.06
C VAL A 30 -7.49 44.11 8.98
N TYR A 31 -6.47 44.78 8.43
CA TYR A 31 -6.66 45.74 7.35
C TYR A 31 -7.18 45.06 6.07
N VAL A 32 -6.54 43.98 5.64
CA VAL A 32 -6.95 43.24 4.44
C VAL A 32 -8.34 42.62 4.63
N ALA A 33 -8.64 42.06 5.81
CA ALA A 33 -9.98 41.55 6.14
C ALA A 33 -11.06 42.66 6.11
N LYS A 34 -10.70 43.88 6.55
CA LYS A 34 -11.61 45.03 6.48
C LYS A 34 -11.84 45.49 5.04
N GLU A 35 -10.80 45.52 4.21
CA GLU A 35 -10.89 45.94 2.81
C GLU A 35 -11.69 44.95 1.96
N THR A 36 -11.55 43.65 2.24
CA THR A 36 -12.36 42.61 1.60
C THR A 36 -13.81 42.60 2.08
N GLY A 37 -14.05 42.88 3.37
CA GLY A 37 -15.40 43.01 3.93
C GLY A 37 -16.28 41.75 3.79
N GLY A 38 -15.69 40.60 3.51
CA GLY A 38 -16.42 39.36 3.19
C GLY A 38 -17.11 39.37 1.82
N ASN A 39 -16.73 40.27 0.91
CA ASN A 39 -17.31 40.34 -0.43
C ASN A 39 -16.70 39.28 -1.36
N HIS A 40 -17.50 38.29 -1.73
CA HIS A 40 -17.16 37.23 -2.68
C HIS A 40 -16.79 37.72 -4.10
N GLU A 41 -17.16 38.95 -4.47
CA GLU A 41 -16.82 39.54 -5.77
C GLU A 41 -15.44 40.24 -5.77
N ALA A 42 -14.82 40.45 -4.61
CA ALA A 42 -13.52 41.11 -4.47
C ALA A 42 -12.34 40.15 -4.69
N ILE A 43 -12.38 39.39 -5.80
CA ILE A 43 -11.44 38.29 -6.10
C ILE A 43 -9.97 38.76 -6.08
N ALA A 44 -9.71 40.01 -6.49
CA ALA A 44 -8.37 40.59 -6.50
C ALA A 44 -7.72 40.67 -5.11
N LEU A 45 -8.51 40.70 -4.03
CA LEU A 45 -8.01 40.80 -2.66
C LEU A 45 -7.98 39.45 -1.93
N HIS A 46 -8.53 38.38 -2.53
CA HIS A 46 -8.52 37.05 -1.90
C HIS A 46 -7.09 36.52 -1.70
N SER A 47 -6.21 36.70 -2.70
CA SER A 47 -4.81 36.31 -2.57
C SER A 47 -4.09 37.11 -1.48
N GLU A 48 -4.40 38.39 -1.32
CA GLU A 48 -3.83 39.22 -0.25
C GLU A 48 -4.29 38.76 1.14
N VAL A 49 -5.54 38.31 1.28
CA VAL A 49 -6.03 37.70 2.53
C VAL A 49 -5.26 36.42 2.81
N ASP A 50 -5.14 35.51 1.83
CA ASP A 50 -4.46 34.23 1.99
C ASP A 50 -2.98 34.43 2.37
N GLU A 51 -2.28 35.35 1.69
CA GLU A 51 -0.89 35.73 2.01
C GLU A 51 -0.77 36.32 3.42
N SER A 52 -1.70 37.20 3.82
CA SER A 52 -1.67 37.80 5.15
C SER A 52 -1.98 36.78 6.26
N VAL A 53 -2.86 35.80 5.98
CA VAL A 53 -3.13 34.68 6.89
C VAL A 53 -1.89 33.82 7.05
N GLU A 54 -1.23 33.47 5.95
CA GLU A 54 -0.03 32.63 6.00
C GLU A 54 1.13 33.32 6.70
N GLY A 55 1.39 34.60 6.39
CA GLY A 55 2.39 35.39 7.10
C GLY A 55 2.10 35.57 8.60
N THR A 56 0.82 35.60 9.00
CA THR A 56 0.44 35.61 10.42
C THR A 56 0.72 34.26 11.09
N LYS A 57 0.43 33.15 10.40
CA LYS A 57 0.75 31.80 10.91
C LYS A 57 2.26 31.60 11.06
N ASP A 58 3.05 32.04 10.08
CA ASP A 58 4.51 31.95 10.13
C ASP A 58 5.07 32.72 11.32
N ALA A 59 4.64 33.97 11.52
CA ALA A 59 5.04 34.78 12.66
C ALA A 59 4.67 34.14 14.01
N LEU A 60 3.47 33.54 14.10
CA LEU A 60 3.04 32.80 15.30
C LEU A 60 3.89 31.55 15.54
N GLY A 61 4.20 30.80 14.48
CA GLY A 61 5.02 29.59 14.55
C GLY A 61 6.46 29.87 15.01
N GLU A 62 7.07 30.98 14.54
CA GLU A 62 8.40 31.40 15.00
C GLU A 62 8.41 31.78 16.49
N LEU A 63 7.39 32.51 16.94
CA LEU A 63 7.25 32.89 18.35
C LEU A 63 7.00 31.66 19.24
N GLU A 64 6.13 30.75 18.81
CA GLU A 64 5.85 29.48 19.49
C GLU A 64 7.13 28.66 19.65
N SER A 65 7.89 28.44 18.57
CA SER A 65 9.16 27.70 18.61
C SER A 65 10.17 28.32 19.57
N THR A 66 10.25 29.66 19.58
CA THR A 66 11.16 30.38 20.48
C THR A 66 10.76 30.22 21.94
N LEU A 67 9.46 30.33 22.25
CA LEU A 67 8.94 30.11 23.59
C LEU A 67 9.15 28.67 24.06
N GLU A 68 8.91 27.68 23.19
CA GLU A 68 9.17 26.27 23.50
C GLU A 68 10.64 26.01 23.82
N MET A 69 11.57 26.55 23.03
CA MET A 69 13.00 26.42 23.32
C MET A 69 13.38 27.06 24.67
N ILE A 70 12.83 28.23 24.98
CA ILE A 70 13.09 28.90 26.27
C ILE A 70 12.51 28.08 27.42
N SER A 71 11.29 27.55 27.31
CA SER A 71 10.67 26.74 28.37
C SER A 71 11.42 25.43 28.60
N THR A 72 11.73 24.72 27.52
CA THR A 72 12.37 23.40 27.60
C THR A 72 13.81 23.48 28.05
N SER A 73 14.56 24.55 27.74
CA SER A 73 15.92 24.75 28.27
C SER A 73 15.97 24.89 29.79
N HIS A 74 14.82 25.14 30.44
CA HIS A 74 14.68 25.23 31.89
C HIS A 74 13.93 24.02 32.47
N GLY A 75 13.78 22.93 31.71
CA GLY A 75 13.06 21.73 32.16
C GLY A 75 11.54 21.90 32.29
N VAL A 76 10.97 23.02 31.82
CA VAL A 76 9.52 23.27 31.87
C VAL A 76 8.85 22.63 30.65
N VAL A 77 8.24 21.46 30.87
CA VAL A 77 7.67 20.62 29.81
C VAL A 77 6.13 20.52 29.83
N THR A 78 5.45 21.26 30.71
CA THR A 78 3.99 21.20 30.86
C THR A 78 3.24 21.48 29.56
N GLY A 79 3.68 22.47 28.78
CA GLY A 79 3.07 22.79 27.48
C GLY A 79 3.15 21.64 26.47
N LEU A 80 4.28 20.91 26.45
CA LEU A 80 4.46 19.74 25.58
C LEU A 80 3.51 18.60 26.00
N ILE A 81 3.38 18.34 27.30
CA ILE A 81 2.46 17.32 27.84
C ILE A 81 1.01 17.67 27.49
N GLU A 82 0.63 18.96 27.57
CA GLU A 82 -0.69 19.42 27.15
C GLU A 82 -0.91 19.25 25.65
N THR A 83 0.09 19.53 24.81
CA THR A 83 0.02 19.30 23.36
C THR A 83 -0.21 17.83 23.03
N ILE A 84 0.55 16.92 23.64
CA ILE A 84 0.35 15.47 23.53
C ILE A 84 -1.05 15.08 24.01
N SER A 85 -1.51 15.64 25.15
CA SER A 85 -2.84 15.36 25.70
C SER A 85 -3.97 15.84 24.81
N ARG A 86 -3.84 17.03 24.20
CA ARG A 86 -4.79 17.53 23.20
C ARG A 86 -4.84 16.65 21.96
N ALA A 87 -3.68 16.20 21.47
CA ALA A 87 -3.61 15.26 20.35
C ALA A 87 -4.31 13.92 20.68
N MET A 88 -4.11 13.39 21.89
CA MET A 88 -4.81 12.19 22.38
C MET A 88 -6.33 12.37 22.43
N ILE A 89 -6.82 13.52 22.88
CA ILE A 89 -8.28 13.78 22.93
C ILE A 89 -8.86 13.85 21.52
N ARG A 90 -8.15 14.49 20.58
CA ARG A 90 -8.57 14.58 19.18
C ARG A 90 -8.62 13.21 18.48
N LEU A 91 -7.85 12.22 18.91
CA LEU A 91 -7.96 10.84 18.41
C LEU A 91 -9.33 10.21 18.65
N ASN A 92 -10.10 10.68 19.63
CA ASN A 92 -11.46 10.20 19.86
C ASN A 92 -12.52 10.95 19.04
N ASP A 93 -12.14 12.03 18.35
CA ASP A 93 -13.09 12.80 17.54
C ASP A 93 -13.20 12.16 16.14
N THR A 94 -14.37 11.61 15.82
CA THR A 94 -14.64 10.89 14.56
C THR A 94 -14.92 11.85 13.39
N ARG A 95 -14.92 13.17 13.62
CA ARG A 95 -15.18 14.17 12.59
C ARG A 95 -13.97 14.35 11.70
N ILE A 96 -13.95 13.65 10.57
CA ILE A 96 -12.95 13.81 9.53
C ILE A 96 -13.44 14.84 8.53
N SER A 97 -12.60 15.84 8.24
CA SER A 97 -12.87 16.79 7.15
C SER A 97 -12.93 16.01 5.84
N THR A 98 -13.99 16.22 5.05
CA THR A 98 -14.27 15.50 3.79
C THR A 98 -13.35 15.89 2.64
N ASP A 99 -12.36 16.75 2.87
CA ASP A 99 -11.43 17.21 1.86
C ASP A 99 -10.33 16.16 1.67
N SER A 100 -10.55 15.25 0.71
CA SER A 100 -9.57 14.27 0.22
C SER A 100 -8.99 13.33 1.30
N VAL A 101 -9.65 12.19 1.52
CA VAL A 101 -9.10 11.12 2.35
C VAL A 101 -7.97 10.42 1.56
N ASP A 102 -6.72 10.48 2.05
CA ASP A 102 -5.62 9.70 1.48
C ASP A 102 -5.91 8.19 1.58
N SER A 103 -5.19 7.35 0.84
CA SER A 103 -5.34 5.91 1.01
C SER A 103 -4.80 5.45 2.37
N TYR A 104 -5.31 4.32 2.88
CA TYR A 104 -4.80 3.73 4.13
C TYR A 104 -3.28 3.53 4.09
N VAL A 105 -2.72 3.17 2.93
CA VAL A 105 -1.29 2.90 2.74
C VAL A 105 -0.45 4.18 2.84
N ASP A 106 -0.99 5.31 2.40
CA ASP A 106 -0.31 6.61 2.51
C ASP A 106 -0.21 7.03 3.97
N TYR A 107 -1.32 6.94 4.71
CA TYR A 107 -1.30 7.17 6.16
C TYR A 107 -0.37 6.18 6.86
N GLN A 108 -0.46 4.89 6.53
CA GLN A 108 0.39 3.84 7.10
C GLN A 108 1.87 4.18 6.93
N THR A 109 2.29 4.61 5.75
CA THR A 109 3.69 4.94 5.46
C THR A 109 4.18 6.07 6.37
N ARG A 110 3.44 7.18 6.45
CA ARG A 110 3.78 8.32 7.32
C ARG A 110 3.77 7.94 8.80
N MET A 111 2.80 7.14 9.23
CA MET A 111 2.70 6.68 10.62
C MET A 111 3.85 5.74 11.00
N VAL A 112 4.26 4.83 10.12
CA VAL A 112 5.41 3.94 10.36
C VAL A 112 6.70 4.76 10.52
N GLU A 113 6.90 5.77 9.68
CA GLU A 113 8.04 6.69 9.78
C GLU A 113 8.02 7.45 11.11
N ALA A 114 6.90 8.11 11.44
CA ALA A 114 6.76 8.87 12.68
C ALA A 114 6.95 7.99 13.92
N ALA A 115 6.37 6.79 13.96
CA ALA A 115 6.49 5.87 15.09
C ALA A 115 7.93 5.38 15.28
N LYS A 116 8.63 5.02 14.18
CA LYS A 116 10.05 4.65 14.24
C LYS A 116 10.92 5.80 14.71
N GLU A 117 10.63 7.02 14.29
CA GLU A 117 11.36 8.20 14.72
C GLU A 117 11.14 8.49 16.22
N ILE A 118 9.91 8.34 16.72
CA ILE A 118 9.62 8.42 18.17
C ILE A 118 10.45 7.41 18.97
N ALA A 119 10.54 6.16 18.52
CA ALA A 119 11.38 5.16 19.18
C ALA A 119 12.87 5.55 19.16
N ARG A 120 13.37 6.05 18.03
CA ARG A 120 14.74 6.53 17.90
C ARG A 120 15.03 7.68 18.87
N LEU A 121 14.13 8.67 18.94
CA LEU A 121 14.23 9.81 19.85
C LEU A 121 14.20 9.37 21.32
N ALA A 122 13.31 8.46 21.69
CA ALA A 122 13.22 7.93 23.06
C ALA A 122 14.50 7.18 23.48
N GLN A 123 15.11 6.43 22.56
CA GLN A 123 16.41 5.80 22.79
C GLN A 123 17.54 6.82 22.92
N GLU A 124 17.50 7.89 22.13
CA GLU A 124 18.45 9.00 22.23
C GLU A 124 18.31 9.70 23.59
N MET A 125 17.09 9.99 24.06
CA MET A 125 16.83 10.58 25.38
C MET A 125 17.38 9.71 26.51
N SER A 126 17.19 8.38 26.42
CA SER A 126 17.72 7.42 27.39
C SER A 126 19.24 7.47 27.48
N THR A 127 19.92 7.68 26.36
CA THR A 127 21.38 7.81 26.30
C THR A 127 21.85 9.18 26.81
N LYS A 128 21.12 10.25 26.45
CA LYS A 128 21.48 11.64 26.76
C LYS A 128 21.18 12.02 28.21
N SER A 129 20.26 11.35 28.88
CA SER A 129 19.97 11.58 30.30
C SER A 129 21.20 11.43 31.20
N SER A 130 22.13 10.55 30.85
CA SER A 130 23.39 10.33 31.60
C SER A 130 24.61 11.05 31.03
N THR A 131 24.57 11.47 29.76
CA THR A 131 25.75 11.99 29.05
C THR A 131 25.67 13.48 28.71
N ASP A 132 24.47 14.00 28.45
CA ASP A 132 24.24 15.39 28.06
C ASP A 132 22.77 15.78 28.31
N VAL A 133 22.50 16.19 29.54
CA VAL A 133 21.14 16.51 30.03
C VAL A 133 20.52 17.70 29.28
N GLY A 134 21.33 18.62 28.75
CA GLY A 134 20.83 19.79 28.01
C GLY A 134 20.14 19.42 26.69
N ARG A 135 20.42 18.24 26.14
CA ARG A 135 19.77 17.72 24.92
C ARG A 135 18.38 17.16 25.16
N LEU A 136 17.99 16.91 26.42
CA LEU A 136 16.68 16.33 26.74
C LEU A 136 15.52 17.27 26.37
N GLY A 137 15.72 18.60 26.45
CA GLY A 137 14.70 19.60 26.11
C GLY A 137 14.31 19.53 24.63
N PRO A 138 15.26 19.73 23.70
CA PRO A 138 15.01 19.59 22.27
C PRO A 138 14.41 18.23 21.87
N LEU A 139 14.92 17.12 22.44
CA LEU A 139 14.38 15.79 22.16
C LEU A 139 12.92 15.62 22.62
N ALA A 140 12.53 16.26 23.74
CA ALA A 140 11.16 16.25 24.21
C ALA A 140 10.21 17.02 23.28
N VAL A 141 10.68 18.13 22.68
CA VAL A 141 9.94 18.87 21.63
C VAL A 141 9.73 17.98 20.41
N ASP A 142 10.80 17.33 19.94
CA ASP A 142 10.73 16.45 18.76
C ASP A 142 9.75 15.28 18.96
N ILE A 143 9.76 14.63 20.15
CA ILE A 143 8.77 13.59 20.48
C ILE A 143 7.34 14.15 20.47
N SER A 144 7.10 15.32 21.06
CA SER A 144 5.78 15.95 21.09
C SER A 144 5.25 16.23 19.67
N HIS A 145 6.09 16.77 18.79
CA HIS A 145 5.75 17.05 17.40
C HIS A 145 5.49 15.78 16.60
N LYS A 146 6.39 14.78 16.70
CA LYS A 146 6.22 13.50 15.99
C LYS A 146 4.99 12.74 16.47
N TYR A 147 4.70 12.77 17.77
CA TYR A 147 3.46 12.20 18.31
C TYR A 147 2.23 12.91 17.77
N THR A 148 2.23 14.25 17.73
CA THR A 148 1.09 15.02 17.19
C THR A 148 0.85 14.72 15.72
N GLN A 149 1.90 14.58 14.91
CA GLN A 149 1.81 14.12 13.52
C GLN A 149 1.20 12.71 13.44
N LEU A 150 1.75 11.76 14.22
CA LEU A 150 1.26 10.37 14.27
C LEU A 150 -0.23 10.31 14.65
N ALA A 151 -0.66 11.10 15.63
CA ALA A 151 -2.04 11.16 16.06
C ALA A 151 -2.98 11.71 14.98
N ARG A 152 -2.53 12.72 14.23
CA ARG A 152 -3.30 13.26 13.09
C ARG A 152 -3.47 12.21 11.98
N ASP A 153 -2.38 11.55 11.59
CA ASP A 153 -2.43 10.50 10.56
C ASP A 153 -3.23 9.28 11.02
N CYS A 154 -3.20 8.95 12.33
CA CYS A 154 -4.01 7.89 12.91
C CYS A 154 -5.51 8.11 12.69
N THR A 155 -6.00 9.34 12.83
CA THR A 155 -7.42 9.63 12.60
C THR A 155 -7.83 9.33 11.16
N GLY A 156 -6.99 9.68 10.18
CA GLY A 156 -7.19 9.34 8.77
C GLY A 156 -7.09 7.85 8.49
N ALA A 157 -6.02 7.20 8.95
CA ALA A 157 -5.82 5.76 8.83
C ALA A 157 -6.99 4.96 9.44
N SER A 158 -7.47 5.36 10.61
CA SER A 158 -8.57 4.69 11.29
C SER A 158 -9.90 4.77 10.53
N ALA A 159 -10.11 5.79 9.68
CA ALA A 159 -11.29 5.86 8.83
C ALA A 159 -11.10 5.21 7.47
N ALA A 160 -9.88 5.21 6.95
CA ALA A 160 -9.52 4.46 5.75
C ALA A 160 -9.38 2.95 6.00
N ALA A 161 -9.32 2.52 7.26
CA ALA A 161 -9.18 1.12 7.65
C ALA A 161 -10.39 0.30 7.21
N SER A 162 -10.14 -0.87 6.60
CA SER A 162 -11.19 -1.77 6.11
C SER A 162 -11.94 -2.53 7.22
N SER A 163 -11.45 -2.48 8.46
CA SER A 163 -12.01 -3.21 9.62
C SER A 163 -12.12 -2.29 10.84
N PRO A 164 -13.29 -2.29 11.53
CA PRO A 164 -13.46 -1.59 12.80
C PRO A 164 -12.48 -2.06 13.89
N GLU A 165 -12.11 -3.34 13.89
CA GLU A 165 -11.14 -3.91 14.82
C GLU A 165 -9.75 -3.32 14.62
N VAL A 166 -9.30 -3.20 13.36
CA VAL A 166 -8.03 -2.54 13.03
C VAL A 166 -8.07 -1.07 13.44
N SER A 167 -9.16 -0.38 13.14
CA SER A 167 -9.37 1.03 13.51
C SER A 167 -9.27 1.24 15.02
N SER A 168 -9.94 0.39 15.82
CA SER A 168 -9.93 0.43 17.28
C SER A 168 -8.55 0.11 17.86
N ARG A 169 -7.89 -0.95 17.37
CA ARG A 169 -6.51 -1.30 17.79
C ARG A 169 -5.54 -0.16 17.51
N LEU A 170 -5.66 0.49 16.35
CA LEU A 170 -4.79 1.61 15.99
C LEU A 170 -4.99 2.81 16.93
N ARG A 171 -6.25 3.23 17.18
CA ARG A 171 -6.54 4.34 18.09
C ARG A 171 -6.04 4.06 19.50
N ASN A 172 -6.30 2.86 20.03
CA ASN A 172 -5.85 2.47 21.36
C ASN A 172 -4.31 2.44 21.45
N GLY A 173 -3.64 1.84 20.46
CA GLY A 173 -2.18 1.79 20.43
C GLY A 173 -1.54 3.18 20.37
N VAL A 174 -2.08 4.10 19.55
CA VAL A 174 -1.59 5.48 19.47
C VAL A 174 -1.93 6.27 20.73
N GLN A 175 -3.04 5.98 21.41
CA GLN A 175 -3.36 6.59 22.70
C GLN A 175 -2.40 6.14 23.81
N ASP A 176 -2.10 4.84 23.88
CA ASP A 176 -1.14 4.29 24.84
C ASP A 176 0.28 4.78 24.57
N LEU A 177 0.67 4.89 23.30
CA LEU A 177 1.93 5.54 22.91
C LEU A 177 1.96 7.01 23.34
N GLY A 178 0.84 7.73 23.24
CA GLY A 178 0.73 9.12 23.70
C GLY A 178 0.98 9.28 25.19
N ARG A 179 0.43 8.37 26.00
CA ARG A 179 0.70 8.33 27.45
C ARG A 179 2.19 8.09 27.71
N ALA A 180 2.79 7.12 27.03
CA ALA A 180 4.22 6.83 27.14
C ALA A 180 5.10 8.04 26.72
N CYS A 181 4.72 8.75 25.66
CA CYS A 181 5.39 9.98 25.21
C CYS A 181 5.28 11.09 26.25
N ALA A 182 4.10 11.29 26.86
CA ALA A 182 3.93 12.27 27.93
C ALA A 182 4.77 11.94 29.16
N ASP A 183 4.90 10.66 29.52
CA ASP A 183 5.68 10.22 30.67
C ASP A 183 7.19 10.39 30.45
N ILE A 184 7.73 10.03 29.28
CA ILE A 184 9.16 10.27 29.00
C ILE A 184 9.48 11.76 28.94
N VAL A 185 8.58 12.59 28.38
CA VAL A 185 8.73 14.05 28.36
C VAL A 185 8.76 14.60 29.78
N ARG A 186 7.86 14.15 30.66
CA ARG A 186 7.84 14.52 32.08
C ARG A 186 9.13 14.12 32.79
N ALA A 187 9.53 12.85 32.70
CA ALA A 187 10.75 12.34 33.30
C ALA A 187 11.99 13.11 32.83
N SER A 188 12.02 13.49 31.57
CA SER A 188 13.11 14.26 30.96
C SER A 188 13.17 15.70 31.46
N GLY A 189 12.02 16.34 31.69
CA GLY A 189 11.94 17.65 32.35
C GLY A 189 12.47 17.60 33.79
N VAL A 190 12.07 16.59 34.56
CA VAL A 190 12.57 16.38 35.93
C VAL A 190 14.08 16.13 35.94
N CYS A 191 14.58 15.27 35.04
CA CYS A 191 16.00 14.97 34.92
C CYS A 191 16.84 16.21 34.57
N GLN A 192 16.29 17.16 33.79
CA GLN A 192 16.95 18.45 33.53
C GLN A 192 17.06 19.35 34.76
N LEU A 193 16.08 19.30 35.65
CA LEU A 193 16.08 20.06 36.89
C LEU A 193 16.99 19.46 37.96
N THR A 194 17.30 18.17 37.87
CA THR A 194 18.22 17.45 38.77
C THR A 194 19.36 16.73 38.02
N PRO A 195 20.29 17.47 37.38
CA PRO A 195 21.37 16.87 36.61
C PRO A 195 22.24 15.94 37.47
N GLY A 196 22.49 14.72 36.99
CA GLY A 196 23.34 13.73 37.66
C GLY A 196 22.62 12.86 38.70
N ASP A 197 21.32 13.06 38.92
CA ASP A 197 20.53 12.15 39.76
C ASP A 197 20.27 10.82 39.03
N ALA A 198 20.87 9.74 39.55
CA ALA A 198 20.74 8.40 38.97
C ALA A 198 19.30 7.87 38.99
N TYR A 199 18.43 8.37 39.88
CA TYR A 199 17.03 7.95 39.91
C TYR A 199 16.26 8.50 38.70
N THR A 200 16.35 9.80 38.42
CA THR A 200 15.65 10.43 37.29
C THR A 200 16.20 9.96 35.95
N GLN A 201 17.51 9.67 35.86
CA GLN A 201 18.10 9.06 34.66
C GLN A 201 17.56 7.64 34.38
N ARG A 202 17.36 6.84 35.43
CA ARG A 202 16.73 5.51 35.31
C ARG A 202 15.27 5.63 34.89
N GLU A 203 14.54 6.60 35.43
CA GLU A 203 13.16 6.87 35.05
C GLU A 203 13.03 7.19 33.55
N VAL A 204 13.86 8.10 33.02
CA VAL A 204 13.90 8.40 31.57
C VAL A 204 14.20 7.14 30.75
N SER A 205 15.15 6.32 31.21
CA SER A 205 15.52 5.08 30.53
C SER A 205 14.39 4.05 30.50
N GLU A 206 13.62 3.95 31.59
CA GLU A 206 12.48 3.04 31.68
C GLU A 206 11.30 3.52 30.83
N SER A 207 10.96 4.82 30.90
CA SER A 207 9.97 5.42 30.00
C SER A 207 10.36 5.24 28.53
N GLY A 208 11.64 5.31 28.18
CA GLY A 208 12.14 5.04 26.82
C GLY A 208 11.87 3.62 26.32
N LYS A 209 11.99 2.61 27.19
CA LYS A 209 11.62 1.23 26.86
C LYS A 209 10.12 1.08 26.62
N ILE A 210 9.31 1.70 27.49
CA ILE A 210 7.84 1.67 27.36
C ILE A 210 7.41 2.33 26.03
N VAL A 211 8.01 3.47 25.66
CA VAL A 211 7.76 4.09 24.35
C VAL A 211 8.09 3.12 23.20
N THR A 212 9.22 2.41 23.28
CA THR A 212 9.64 1.45 22.25
C THR A 212 8.66 0.26 22.13
N GLU A 213 8.17 -0.24 23.26
CA GLU A 213 7.13 -1.27 23.31
C GLU A 213 5.83 -0.78 22.65
N LYS A 214 5.35 0.41 23.02
CA LYS A 214 4.13 0.99 22.45
C LYS A 214 4.25 1.34 20.97
N VAL A 215 5.43 1.76 20.51
CA VAL A 215 5.71 1.89 19.07
C VAL A 215 5.55 0.53 18.37
N SER A 216 6.04 -0.56 18.97
CA SER A 216 5.93 -1.90 18.38
C SER A 216 4.46 -2.36 18.27
N GLU A 217 3.62 -2.05 19.26
CA GLU A 217 2.18 -2.30 19.21
C GLU A 217 1.49 -1.53 18.07
N VAL A 218 1.82 -0.24 17.90
CA VAL A 218 1.29 0.60 16.81
C VAL A 218 1.70 0.05 15.44
N LEU A 219 2.97 -0.32 15.27
CA LEU A 219 3.46 -0.90 14.02
C LEU A 219 2.77 -2.22 13.69
N SER A 220 2.50 -3.06 14.69
CA SER A 220 1.75 -4.31 14.52
C SER A 220 0.30 -4.05 14.10
N ALA A 221 -0.38 -3.08 14.72
CA ALA A 221 -1.74 -2.69 14.33
C ALA A 221 -1.81 -2.16 12.89
N LEU A 222 -0.82 -1.35 12.48
CA LEU A 222 -0.68 -0.85 11.12
C LEU A 222 -0.49 -1.99 10.11
N GLN A 223 0.38 -2.96 10.40
CA GLN A 223 0.62 -4.11 9.52
C GLN A 223 -0.63 -4.98 9.36
N ALA A 224 -1.40 -5.18 10.44
CA ALA A 224 -2.65 -5.92 10.38
C ALA A 224 -3.67 -5.28 9.41
N GLY A 225 -3.64 -3.95 9.25
CA GLY A 225 -4.52 -3.22 8.34
C GLY A 225 -4.18 -3.33 6.85
N SER A 226 -2.98 -3.80 6.49
CA SER A 226 -2.56 -3.98 5.10
C SER A 226 -2.07 -5.39 4.76
N ARG A 227 -2.20 -6.36 5.68
CA ARG A 227 -1.65 -7.72 5.51
C ARG A 227 -2.08 -8.39 4.20
N GLY A 228 -3.35 -8.28 3.83
CA GLY A 228 -3.90 -8.84 2.59
C GLY A 228 -3.39 -8.15 1.35
N THR A 229 -3.43 -6.81 1.33
CA THR A 229 -2.89 -6.03 0.21
C THR A 229 -1.39 -6.24 0.01
N GLN A 230 -0.61 -6.40 1.08
CA GLN A 230 0.81 -6.74 1.00
C GLN A 230 1.04 -8.16 0.45
N ALA A 231 0.22 -9.12 0.87
CA ALA A 231 0.25 -10.47 0.31
C ALA A 231 -0.04 -10.45 -1.20
N CYS A 232 -0.98 -9.63 -1.67
CA CYS A 232 -1.24 -9.45 -3.09
C CYS A 232 -0.03 -8.85 -3.85
N ILE A 233 0.69 -7.88 -3.26
CA ILE A 233 1.90 -7.31 -3.88
C ILE A 233 2.97 -8.39 -4.07
N ASN A 234 3.23 -9.17 -3.01
CA ASN A 234 4.19 -10.26 -3.07
C ASN A 234 3.75 -11.33 -4.07
N ALA A 235 2.45 -11.68 -4.07
CA ALA A 235 1.86 -12.65 -4.98
C ALA A 235 2.04 -12.25 -6.45
N ALA A 236 1.76 -10.99 -6.80
CA ALA A 236 1.96 -10.48 -8.15
C ALA A 236 3.44 -10.56 -8.59
N SER A 237 4.38 -10.28 -7.69
CA SER A 237 5.82 -10.43 -7.96
C SER A 237 6.20 -11.88 -8.23
N THR A 238 5.66 -12.84 -7.45
CA THR A 238 5.91 -14.27 -7.65
C THR A 238 5.34 -14.71 -9.00
N VAL A 239 4.11 -14.35 -9.32
CA VAL A 239 3.48 -14.67 -10.62
C VAL A 239 4.28 -14.13 -11.79
N SER A 240 4.81 -12.91 -11.68
CA SER A 240 5.70 -12.34 -12.70
C SER A 240 6.99 -13.18 -12.90
N GLY A 241 7.55 -13.72 -11.80
CA GLY A 241 8.67 -14.66 -11.86
C GLY A 241 8.31 -15.97 -12.57
N ILE A 242 7.11 -16.51 -12.31
CA ILE A 242 6.61 -17.72 -13.00
C ILE A 242 6.47 -17.48 -14.50
N ILE A 243 5.92 -16.33 -14.91
CA ILE A 243 5.79 -15.98 -16.33
C ILE A 243 7.17 -15.97 -17.02
N GLY A 244 8.19 -15.40 -16.37
CA GLY A 244 9.56 -15.41 -16.91
C GLY A 244 10.19 -16.82 -17.02
N ASP A 245 9.89 -17.70 -16.08
CA ASP A 245 10.30 -19.11 -16.13
C ASP A 245 9.57 -19.88 -17.26
N LEU A 246 8.27 -19.62 -17.43
CA LEU A 246 7.48 -20.16 -18.54
C LEU A 246 7.98 -19.65 -19.90
N ASP A 247 8.34 -18.37 -20.03
CA ASP A 247 8.96 -17.82 -21.24
C ASP A 247 10.27 -18.53 -21.60
N THR A 248 11.09 -18.81 -20.58
CA THR A 248 12.33 -19.59 -20.75
C THR A 248 12.03 -21.01 -21.21
N THR A 249 10.99 -21.64 -20.65
CA THR A 249 10.57 -23.00 -21.03
C THR A 249 10.01 -23.03 -22.45
N ILE A 250 9.22 -22.03 -22.86
CA ILE A 250 8.73 -21.85 -24.23
C ILE A 250 9.91 -21.75 -25.21
N MET A 251 10.97 -21.01 -24.84
CA MET A 251 12.18 -20.91 -25.65
C MET A 251 12.85 -22.28 -25.83
N PHE A 252 12.96 -23.10 -24.78
CA PHE A 252 13.49 -24.46 -24.89
C PHE A 252 12.61 -25.37 -25.77
N ALA A 253 11.29 -25.29 -25.65
CA ALA A 253 10.37 -26.05 -26.48
C ALA A 253 10.50 -25.64 -27.96
N THR A 254 10.53 -24.34 -28.23
CA THR A 254 10.68 -23.77 -29.59
C THR A 254 12.01 -24.16 -30.22
N ALA A 255 13.08 -24.27 -29.43
CA ALA A 255 14.39 -24.72 -29.89
C ALA A 255 14.49 -26.25 -30.05
N GLY A 256 13.45 -27.01 -29.69
CA GLY A 256 13.46 -28.47 -29.71
C GLY A 256 14.40 -29.07 -28.65
N THR A 257 14.68 -28.34 -27.57
CA THR A 257 15.59 -28.76 -26.50
C THR A 257 14.87 -29.06 -25.18
N LEU A 258 13.54 -28.98 -25.13
CA LEU A 258 12.75 -29.36 -23.96
C LEU A 258 12.53 -30.87 -23.90
N HIS A 259 13.29 -31.54 -23.04
CA HIS A 259 13.25 -32.99 -22.86
C HIS A 259 12.62 -33.36 -21.52
N ALA A 260 11.93 -34.48 -21.47
CA ALA A 260 11.45 -35.06 -20.21
C ALA A 260 12.62 -35.40 -19.29
N GLU A 261 12.46 -35.17 -17.99
CA GLU A 261 13.49 -35.54 -16.99
C GLU A 261 13.60 -37.05 -16.82
N ASN A 262 12.48 -37.78 -16.98
CA ASN A 262 12.45 -39.24 -17.01
C ASN A 262 11.95 -39.73 -18.37
N GLU A 263 12.71 -40.61 -19.01
CA GLU A 263 12.39 -41.16 -20.35
C GLU A 263 11.10 -42.00 -20.39
N GLY A 264 10.55 -42.38 -19.22
CA GLY A 264 9.32 -43.17 -19.10
C GLY A 264 8.06 -42.37 -18.78
N ASP A 265 8.17 -41.07 -18.51
CA ASP A 265 7.01 -40.24 -18.17
C ASP A 265 6.19 -39.97 -19.43
N THR A 266 4.88 -40.17 -19.35
CA THR A 266 3.94 -39.87 -20.43
C THR A 266 3.06 -38.69 -20.07
N PHE A 267 2.45 -38.05 -21.07
CA PHE A 267 1.52 -36.95 -20.81
C PHE A 267 0.33 -37.39 -19.93
N ALA A 268 -0.12 -38.63 -20.08
CA ALA A 268 -1.20 -39.20 -19.29
C ALA A 268 -0.90 -39.19 -17.77
N ASP A 269 0.38 -39.35 -17.38
CA ASP A 269 0.81 -39.35 -15.97
C ASP A 269 0.67 -37.97 -15.31
N HIS A 270 0.81 -36.89 -16.10
CA HIS A 270 0.71 -35.51 -15.62
C HIS A 270 -0.70 -34.92 -15.77
N ARG A 271 -1.50 -35.46 -16.69
CA ARG A 271 -2.84 -34.96 -17.04
C ARG A 271 -3.79 -34.82 -15.86
N GLU A 272 -3.87 -35.84 -15.00
CA GLU A 272 -4.77 -35.79 -13.83
C GLU A 272 -4.34 -34.69 -12.85
N ASN A 273 -3.04 -34.51 -12.66
CA ASN A 273 -2.49 -33.47 -11.79
C ASN A 273 -2.74 -32.07 -12.38
N ILE A 274 -2.59 -31.90 -13.70
CA ILE A 274 -2.92 -30.64 -14.39
C ILE A 274 -4.40 -30.28 -14.14
N LEU A 275 -5.33 -31.22 -14.36
CA LEU A 275 -6.77 -30.99 -14.12
C LEU A 275 -7.08 -30.64 -12.67
N LYS A 276 -6.50 -31.40 -11.74
CA LYS A 276 -6.75 -31.22 -10.31
C LYS A 276 -6.30 -29.84 -9.85
N THR A 277 -5.10 -29.41 -10.27
CA THR A 277 -4.55 -28.10 -9.91
C THR A 277 -5.29 -26.97 -10.63
N ALA A 278 -5.70 -27.15 -11.89
CA ALA A 278 -6.53 -26.19 -12.61
C ALA A 278 -7.89 -25.96 -11.91
N LYS A 279 -8.56 -27.04 -11.46
CA LYS A 279 -9.81 -26.94 -10.70
C LYS A 279 -9.61 -26.26 -9.34
N ALA A 280 -8.51 -26.54 -8.65
CA ALA A 280 -8.16 -25.84 -7.42
C ALA A 280 -7.99 -24.32 -7.66
N LEU A 281 -7.38 -23.93 -8.78
CA LEU A 281 -7.16 -22.52 -9.11
C LEU A 281 -8.46 -21.77 -9.42
N VAL A 282 -9.48 -22.45 -9.96
CA VAL A 282 -10.83 -21.88 -10.10
C VAL A 282 -11.44 -21.56 -8.73
N GLU A 283 -11.29 -22.46 -7.75
CA GLU A 283 -11.77 -22.19 -6.39
C GLU A 283 -10.96 -21.07 -5.72
N ASP A 284 -9.64 -21.05 -5.90
CA ASP A 284 -8.79 -19.97 -5.39
C ASP A 284 -9.19 -18.61 -5.98
N THR A 285 -9.53 -18.55 -7.26
CA THR A 285 -10.07 -17.35 -7.94
C THR A 285 -11.32 -16.81 -7.24
N LYS A 286 -12.24 -17.70 -6.86
CA LYS A 286 -13.45 -17.31 -6.10
C LYS A 286 -13.09 -16.80 -4.70
N THR A 287 -12.14 -17.45 -4.02
CA THR A 287 -11.71 -17.01 -2.68
C THR A 287 -10.98 -15.67 -2.71
N LEU A 288 -10.23 -15.34 -3.77
CA LEU A 288 -9.63 -14.03 -3.98
C LEU A 288 -10.69 -12.93 -4.10
N VAL A 289 -11.71 -13.16 -4.93
CA VAL A 289 -12.83 -12.20 -5.10
C VAL A 289 -13.59 -12.01 -3.79
N ALA A 290 -13.87 -13.09 -3.06
CA ALA A 290 -14.51 -13.02 -1.75
C ALA A 290 -13.62 -12.32 -0.71
N GLY A 291 -12.31 -12.57 -0.75
CA GLY A 291 -11.31 -11.98 0.14
C GLY A 291 -11.23 -10.45 0.01
N ALA A 292 -11.39 -9.91 -1.20
CA ALA A 292 -11.41 -8.46 -1.43
C ALA A 292 -12.49 -7.73 -0.60
N ALA A 293 -13.65 -8.38 -0.43
CA ALA A 293 -14.79 -7.87 0.31
C ALA A 293 -14.82 -8.28 1.80
N SER A 294 -13.84 -9.07 2.23
CA SER A 294 -13.77 -9.62 3.60
C SER A 294 -12.64 -8.96 4.41
N SER A 295 -11.88 -9.73 5.21
CA SER A 295 -10.78 -9.23 6.03
C SER A 295 -9.43 -9.33 5.33
N GLN A 296 -8.48 -8.49 5.74
CA GLN A 296 -7.08 -8.54 5.28
C GLN A 296 -6.43 -9.91 5.54
N GLU A 297 -6.82 -10.59 6.61
CA GLU A 297 -6.32 -11.93 6.93
C GLU A 297 -6.79 -12.98 5.91
N GLN A 298 -8.09 -12.99 5.62
CA GLN A 298 -8.66 -13.91 4.62
C GLN A 298 -8.13 -13.61 3.22
N LEU A 299 -7.99 -12.33 2.88
CA LEU A 299 -7.36 -11.93 1.63
C LEU A 299 -5.91 -12.41 1.52
N ALA A 300 -5.13 -12.30 2.61
CA ALA A 300 -3.75 -12.77 2.60
C ALA A 300 -3.65 -14.28 2.35
N VAL A 301 -4.51 -15.07 3.00
CA VAL A 301 -4.59 -16.52 2.79
C VAL A 301 -5.02 -16.86 1.36
N ALA A 302 -6.05 -16.19 0.83
CA ALA A 302 -6.52 -16.41 -0.54
C ALA A 302 -5.43 -16.11 -1.58
N ALA A 303 -4.68 -15.01 -1.40
CA ALA A 303 -3.55 -14.68 -2.27
C ALA A 303 -2.42 -15.70 -2.19
N GLN A 304 -2.09 -16.19 -1.00
CA GLN A 304 -1.05 -17.22 -0.82
C GLN A 304 -1.45 -18.56 -1.44
N ASN A 305 -2.71 -18.98 -1.25
CA ASN A 305 -3.23 -20.22 -1.85
C ASN A 305 -3.19 -20.15 -3.38
N ALA A 306 -3.70 -19.06 -3.96
CA ALA A 306 -3.69 -18.87 -5.41
C ALA A 306 -2.26 -18.94 -5.99
N VAL A 307 -1.28 -18.33 -5.32
CA VAL A 307 0.15 -18.40 -5.71
C VAL A 307 0.68 -19.83 -5.60
N SER A 308 0.41 -20.52 -4.50
CA SER A 308 0.84 -21.92 -4.33
C SER A 308 0.29 -22.80 -5.46
N THR A 309 -0.98 -22.60 -5.81
CA THR A 309 -1.65 -23.39 -6.84
C THR A 309 -1.12 -23.08 -8.25
N ILE A 310 -0.86 -21.81 -8.60
CA ILE A 310 -0.30 -21.47 -9.93
C ILE A 310 1.16 -21.92 -10.07
N VAL A 311 1.96 -21.89 -9.00
CA VAL A 311 3.32 -22.47 -9.01
C VAL A 311 3.22 -23.95 -9.33
N GLN A 312 2.36 -24.68 -8.60
CA GLN A 312 2.16 -26.11 -8.84
C GLN A 312 1.63 -26.38 -10.26
N LEU A 313 0.70 -25.56 -10.76
CA LEU A 313 0.13 -25.71 -12.11
C LEU A 313 1.21 -25.52 -13.18
N ALA A 314 2.04 -24.48 -13.05
CA ALA A 314 3.15 -24.22 -13.95
C ALA A 314 4.13 -25.40 -13.96
N GLU A 315 4.50 -25.94 -12.81
CA GLU A 315 5.39 -27.10 -12.72
C GLU A 315 4.81 -28.35 -13.40
N VAL A 316 3.58 -28.76 -13.06
CA VAL A 316 2.97 -29.97 -13.65
C VAL A 316 2.72 -29.82 -15.14
N VAL A 317 2.46 -28.61 -15.63
CA VAL A 317 2.35 -28.31 -17.06
C VAL A 317 3.71 -28.39 -17.74
N LYS A 318 4.80 -27.89 -17.13
CA LYS A 318 6.15 -28.03 -17.70
C LYS A 318 6.55 -29.49 -17.84
N TYR A 319 6.30 -30.32 -16.82
CA TYR A 319 6.57 -31.76 -16.90
C TYR A 319 5.69 -32.44 -17.97
N GLY A 320 4.40 -32.12 -18.02
CA GLY A 320 3.49 -32.61 -19.06
C GLY A 320 3.91 -32.20 -20.46
N ALA A 321 4.37 -30.96 -20.66
CA ALA A 321 4.88 -30.52 -21.95
C ALA A 321 6.15 -31.29 -22.32
N ALA A 322 7.09 -31.44 -21.39
CA ALA A 322 8.35 -32.15 -21.64
C ALA A 322 8.13 -33.63 -22.04
N SER A 323 7.11 -34.30 -21.46
CA SER A 323 6.78 -35.71 -21.78
C SER A 323 6.14 -35.94 -23.15
N LEU A 324 5.66 -34.89 -23.84
CA LEU A 324 5.21 -35.00 -25.23
C LEU A 324 6.37 -35.25 -26.22
N GLY A 325 7.61 -35.01 -25.78
CA GLY A 325 8.82 -35.18 -26.57
C GLY A 325 9.10 -34.04 -27.55
N THR A 326 10.37 -33.86 -27.90
CA THR A 326 10.85 -32.76 -28.76
C THR A 326 10.34 -32.84 -30.20
N GLN A 327 9.88 -34.01 -30.63
CA GLN A 327 9.18 -34.23 -31.90
C GLN A 327 7.83 -33.51 -31.98
N ASN A 328 7.23 -33.17 -30.83
CA ASN A 328 5.94 -32.49 -30.72
C ASN A 328 6.11 -31.07 -30.16
N ALA A 329 7.17 -30.36 -30.54
CA ALA A 329 7.51 -29.03 -30.02
C ALA A 329 6.34 -28.02 -30.07
N GLU A 330 5.52 -28.06 -31.12
CA GLU A 330 4.33 -27.20 -31.25
C GLU A 330 3.29 -27.46 -30.14
N ALA A 331 3.08 -28.73 -29.79
CA ALA A 331 2.22 -29.15 -28.68
C ALA A 331 2.76 -28.68 -27.33
N GLN A 332 4.07 -28.82 -27.12
CA GLN A 332 4.75 -28.35 -25.91
C GLN A 332 4.56 -26.84 -25.74
N VAL A 333 4.81 -26.08 -26.81
CA VAL A 333 4.65 -24.61 -26.84
C VAL A 333 3.20 -24.23 -26.59
N MET A 334 2.23 -24.89 -27.20
CA MET A 334 0.80 -24.62 -27.00
C MET A 334 0.39 -24.81 -25.53
N LEU A 335 0.80 -25.93 -24.92
CA LEU A 335 0.47 -26.24 -23.53
C LEU A 335 1.12 -25.26 -22.53
N ILE A 336 2.39 -24.89 -22.75
CA ILE A 336 3.09 -23.94 -21.88
C ILE A 336 2.51 -22.52 -22.05
N ASN A 337 2.14 -22.11 -23.27
CA ASN A 337 1.46 -20.83 -23.47
C ASN A 337 0.09 -20.79 -22.78
N ALA A 338 -0.66 -21.89 -22.76
CA ALA A 338 -1.93 -21.94 -22.05
C ALA A 338 -1.79 -21.64 -20.54
N VAL A 339 -0.79 -22.22 -19.86
CA VAL A 339 -0.56 -21.92 -18.44
C VAL A 339 0.03 -20.53 -18.23
N LYS A 340 0.81 -20.01 -19.19
CA LYS A 340 1.31 -18.62 -19.16
C LYS A 340 0.18 -17.61 -19.24
N ASP A 341 -0.81 -17.83 -20.12
CA ASP A 341 -1.99 -16.99 -20.24
C ASP A 341 -2.79 -16.96 -18.92
N VAL A 342 -2.98 -18.12 -18.30
CA VAL A 342 -3.60 -18.27 -16.98
C VAL A 342 -2.82 -17.53 -15.90
N ALA A 343 -1.49 -17.65 -15.88
CA ALA A 343 -0.64 -16.95 -14.93
C ALA A 343 -0.74 -15.43 -15.11
N SER A 344 -0.77 -14.94 -16.36
CA SER A 344 -0.95 -13.52 -16.66
C SER A 344 -2.29 -12.99 -16.14
N ALA A 345 -3.41 -13.66 -16.44
CA ALA A 345 -4.71 -13.21 -15.95
C ALA A 345 -4.85 -13.33 -14.44
N LEU A 346 -4.21 -14.33 -13.81
CA LEU A 346 -4.16 -14.43 -12.36
C LEU A 346 -3.39 -13.24 -11.76
N GLY A 347 -2.30 -12.83 -12.41
CA GLY A 347 -1.57 -11.61 -12.06
C GLY A 347 -2.46 -10.37 -12.11
N ASP A 348 -3.25 -10.21 -13.17
CA ASP A 348 -4.21 -9.11 -13.32
C ASP A 348 -5.32 -9.17 -12.26
N LEU A 349 -5.85 -10.37 -11.99
CA LEU A 349 -6.83 -10.61 -10.94
C LEU A 349 -6.29 -10.22 -9.56
N ILE A 350 -5.04 -10.56 -9.24
CA ILE A 350 -4.41 -10.18 -7.97
C ILE A 350 -4.29 -8.65 -7.85
N HIS A 351 -3.93 -7.95 -8.94
CA HIS A 351 -3.89 -6.49 -8.96
C HIS A 351 -5.29 -5.87 -8.77
N ALA A 352 -6.29 -6.40 -9.48
CA ALA A 352 -7.68 -5.96 -9.33
C ALA A 352 -8.19 -6.20 -7.90
N THR A 353 -7.84 -7.34 -7.30
CA THR A 353 -8.17 -7.71 -5.92
C THR A 353 -7.56 -6.72 -4.93
N LYS A 354 -6.28 -6.37 -5.09
CA LYS A 354 -5.62 -5.34 -4.28
C LYS A 354 -6.35 -3.99 -4.39
N ALA A 355 -6.67 -3.56 -5.61
CA ALA A 355 -7.31 -2.27 -5.87
C ALA A 355 -8.75 -2.18 -5.33
N ALA A 356 -9.42 -3.33 -5.22
CA ALA A 356 -10.79 -3.47 -4.70
C ALA A 356 -10.84 -3.72 -3.18
N SER A 357 -9.74 -4.14 -2.56
CA SER A 357 -9.69 -4.52 -1.15
C SER A 357 -10.17 -3.40 -0.23
N GLY A 358 -11.15 -3.71 0.62
CA GLY A 358 -11.68 -2.78 1.61
C GLY A 358 -12.63 -1.70 1.06
N LYS A 359 -12.96 -1.75 -0.24
CA LYS A 359 -13.90 -0.82 -0.87
C LYS A 359 -15.34 -1.34 -0.85
N PRO A 360 -16.34 -0.45 -0.91
CA PRO A 360 -17.74 -0.86 -0.97
C PRO A 360 -18.05 -1.66 -2.24
N ILE A 361 -19.03 -2.56 -2.18
CA ILE A 361 -19.37 -3.48 -3.28
C ILE A 361 -19.79 -2.78 -4.60
N ASN A 362 -20.22 -1.52 -4.50
CA ASN A 362 -20.63 -0.70 -5.64
C ASN A 362 -19.47 0.10 -6.26
N ASP A 363 -18.25 -0.01 -5.73
CA ASP A 363 -17.08 0.67 -6.27
C ASP A 363 -16.72 0.12 -7.67
N PRO A 364 -16.35 0.95 -8.65
CA PRO A 364 -15.93 0.50 -9.98
C PRO A 364 -14.82 -0.57 -9.96
N SER A 365 -13.92 -0.54 -8.97
CA SER A 365 -12.86 -1.55 -8.82
C SER A 365 -13.40 -2.95 -8.50
N MET A 366 -14.56 -3.06 -7.83
CA MET A 366 -15.24 -4.34 -7.60
C MET A 366 -15.84 -4.91 -8.89
N ALA A 367 -16.24 -4.08 -9.84
CA ALA A 367 -16.66 -4.55 -11.17
C ALA A 367 -15.46 -5.09 -11.96
N HIS A 368 -14.36 -4.33 -11.98
CA HIS A 368 -13.11 -4.75 -12.63
C HIS A 368 -12.56 -6.06 -12.06
N LEU A 369 -12.63 -6.24 -10.73
CA LEU A 369 -12.29 -7.49 -10.04
C LEU A 369 -13.11 -8.68 -10.57
N LYS A 370 -14.43 -8.53 -10.67
CA LYS A 370 -15.31 -9.59 -11.18
C LYS A 370 -15.01 -9.93 -12.64
N ASP A 371 -14.73 -8.94 -13.46
CA ASP A 371 -14.41 -9.17 -14.86
C ASP A 371 -13.03 -9.84 -15.04
N SER A 372 -12.04 -9.45 -14.23
CA SER A 372 -10.73 -10.11 -14.19
C SER A 372 -10.86 -11.58 -13.79
N ALA A 373 -11.70 -11.91 -12.80
CA ALA A 373 -11.93 -13.29 -12.38
C ALA A 373 -12.54 -14.15 -13.49
N LYS A 374 -13.50 -13.60 -14.27
CA LYS A 374 -14.07 -14.29 -15.44
C LYS A 374 -13.03 -14.58 -16.52
N VAL A 375 -12.00 -13.73 -16.68
CA VAL A 375 -10.93 -13.98 -17.65
C VAL A 375 -10.12 -15.20 -17.23
N VAL A 376 -9.74 -15.30 -15.96
CA VAL A 376 -9.04 -16.48 -15.41
C VAL A 376 -9.87 -17.75 -15.60
N GLU A 377 -11.16 -17.71 -15.20
CA GLU A 377 -12.06 -18.85 -15.39
C GLU A 377 -12.20 -19.24 -16.87
N ARG A 378 -12.27 -18.26 -17.77
CA ARG A 378 -12.34 -18.52 -19.21
C ARG A 378 -11.07 -19.21 -19.73
N GLN A 379 -9.89 -18.71 -19.38
CA GLN A 379 -8.63 -19.32 -19.82
C GLN A 379 -8.47 -20.73 -19.29
N LEU A 380 -8.79 -20.98 -18.02
CA LEU A 380 -8.77 -22.33 -17.44
C LEU A 380 -9.75 -23.26 -18.18
N ASN A 381 -10.98 -22.81 -18.42
CA ASN A 381 -12.02 -23.63 -19.06
C ASN A 381 -11.83 -23.83 -20.57
N GLN A 382 -11.17 -22.91 -21.26
CA GLN A 382 -11.02 -22.97 -22.72
C GLN A 382 -9.66 -23.53 -23.16
N GLN A 383 -8.61 -23.32 -22.37
CA GLN A 383 -7.26 -23.72 -22.76
C GLN A 383 -6.79 -24.94 -21.99
N ILE A 384 -6.95 -25.00 -20.66
CA ILE A 384 -6.35 -26.08 -19.85
C ILE A 384 -7.28 -27.29 -19.66
N LEU A 385 -8.55 -27.08 -19.32
CA LEU A 385 -9.47 -28.18 -19.08
C LEU A 385 -9.75 -29.04 -20.32
N PRO A 386 -9.96 -28.49 -21.53
CA PRO A 386 -10.24 -29.29 -22.73
C PRO A 386 -9.04 -30.14 -23.16
N MET A 387 -7.81 -29.61 -23.00
CA MET A 387 -6.56 -30.35 -23.26
C MET A 387 -6.41 -31.59 -22.39
N ALA A 388 -7.16 -31.66 -21.28
CA ALA A 388 -7.09 -32.75 -20.33
C ALA A 388 -8.41 -33.52 -20.15
N ASP A 389 -9.47 -33.25 -20.90
CA ASP A 389 -10.75 -34.01 -20.86
C ASP A 389 -10.96 -34.94 -22.08
N THR A 390 -10.07 -34.97 -23.07
CA THR A 390 -10.14 -35.88 -24.23
C THR A 390 -9.90 -37.34 -23.81
N THR A 391 -10.96 -38.12 -23.63
CA THR A 391 -10.91 -39.55 -23.32
C THR A 391 -10.55 -40.44 -24.51
N GLY A 392 -10.09 -39.87 -25.63
CA GLY A 392 -9.72 -40.58 -26.85
C GLY A 392 -8.37 -40.10 -27.38
N SER A 393 -7.49 -41.07 -27.67
CA SER A 393 -6.25 -41.02 -28.48
C SER A 393 -5.46 -39.70 -28.56
N GLU A 394 -4.16 -39.76 -28.23
CA GLU A 394 -3.14 -38.73 -28.52
C GLU A 394 -3.10 -38.26 -29.99
N SER A 395 -3.87 -38.87 -30.90
CA SER A 395 -3.97 -38.48 -32.31
C SER A 395 -5.20 -37.64 -32.67
N GLU A 396 -6.23 -37.54 -31.82
CA GLU A 396 -7.47 -36.79 -32.16
C GLU A 396 -7.34 -35.28 -31.91
N TRP A 397 -6.43 -34.85 -31.03
CA TRP A 397 -6.26 -33.43 -30.68
C TRP A 397 -5.47 -32.62 -31.74
N ILE A 398 -4.55 -33.26 -32.48
CA ILE A 398 -3.80 -32.61 -33.58
C ILE A 398 -4.70 -32.33 -34.79
N VAL A 399 -5.71 -33.18 -34.99
CA VAL A 399 -6.51 -33.19 -36.22
C VAL A 399 -7.67 -32.20 -36.15
N SER A 400 -8.22 -31.94 -34.96
CA SER A 400 -9.45 -31.14 -34.83
C SER A 400 -9.30 -29.68 -35.25
N ASP A 401 -8.20 -29.00 -34.90
CA ASP A 401 -8.02 -27.58 -35.24
C ASP A 401 -7.56 -27.39 -36.70
N GLN A 402 -6.82 -28.35 -37.26
CA GLN A 402 -6.41 -28.30 -38.68
C GLN A 402 -7.53 -28.71 -39.65
N GLU A 403 -8.43 -29.64 -39.29
CA GLU A 403 -9.57 -30.00 -40.14
C GLU A 403 -10.66 -28.92 -40.18
N GLU A 404 -10.93 -28.21 -39.08
CA GLU A 404 -11.91 -27.10 -39.09
C GLU A 404 -11.43 -25.90 -39.93
N GLU A 405 -10.13 -25.59 -39.90
CA GLU A 405 -9.55 -24.52 -40.71
C GLU A 405 -9.46 -24.91 -42.19
N LEU A 406 -9.12 -26.18 -42.51
CA LEU A 406 -9.19 -26.73 -43.86
C LEU A 406 -10.63 -26.76 -44.42
N MET A 407 -11.64 -27.11 -43.61
CA MET A 407 -13.06 -27.08 -44.00
C MET A 407 -13.59 -25.66 -44.20
N ARG A 408 -13.10 -24.67 -43.45
CA ARG A 408 -13.37 -23.24 -43.69
C ARG A 408 -12.74 -22.75 -44.99
N LEU A 409 -11.53 -23.18 -45.32
CA LEU A 409 -10.84 -22.81 -46.56
C LEU A 409 -11.46 -23.48 -47.80
N LEU A 410 -11.96 -24.71 -47.66
CA LEU A 410 -12.70 -25.41 -48.71
C LEU A 410 -14.11 -24.83 -48.92
N SER A 411 -14.84 -24.47 -47.86
CA SER A 411 -16.19 -23.87 -47.99
C SER A 411 -16.17 -22.41 -48.48
N SER A 412 -15.08 -21.67 -48.24
CA SER A 412 -14.90 -20.31 -48.77
C SER A 412 -14.47 -20.29 -50.24
N SER A 413 -14.08 -21.43 -50.82
CA SER A 413 -13.68 -21.55 -52.23
C SER A 413 -14.86 -21.81 -53.18
N ASP A 414 -16.02 -22.26 -52.67
CA ASP A 414 -17.17 -22.67 -53.50
C ASP A 414 -18.26 -21.59 -53.70
N THR A 415 -18.04 -20.34 -53.26
CA THR A 415 -19.05 -19.26 -53.35
C THR A 415 -18.68 -18.05 -54.24
N ASN A 416 -17.76 -18.21 -55.19
CA ASN A 416 -17.50 -17.19 -56.21
C ASN A 416 -17.87 -17.67 -57.63
N GLN A 417 -19.17 -17.75 -57.91
CA GLN A 417 -19.67 -17.62 -59.29
C GLN A 417 -19.62 -16.14 -59.70
N PRO A 418 -18.90 -15.75 -60.76
CA PRO A 418 -18.93 -14.37 -61.25
C PRO A 418 -20.16 -14.17 -62.13
N SER A 419 -21.08 -13.31 -61.69
CA SER A 419 -22.10 -12.72 -62.56
C SER A 419 -21.55 -11.44 -63.21
N GLU A 420 -21.48 -11.49 -64.54
CA GLU A 420 -21.60 -10.42 -65.52
C GLU A 420 -20.88 -9.07 -65.28
N ARG A 421 -19.91 -8.76 -66.15
CA ARG A 421 -19.91 -7.48 -66.89
C ARG A 421 -19.43 -7.65 -68.32
N THR A 422 -20.34 -7.33 -69.23
CA THR A 422 -20.12 -6.98 -70.63
C THR A 422 -19.16 -5.80 -70.79
N SER A 423 -18.30 -5.86 -71.82
CA SER A 423 -18.10 -4.76 -72.79
C SER A 423 -17.14 -5.21 -73.90
N ASP A 424 -17.75 -5.39 -75.07
CA ASP A 424 -17.29 -5.12 -76.43
C ASP A 424 -15.79 -5.00 -76.81
N LEU A 425 -15.54 -5.68 -77.93
CA LEU A 425 -14.69 -5.34 -79.08
C LEU A 425 -13.18 -5.64 -79.06
N LEU A 426 -12.84 -6.71 -79.81
CA LEU A 426 -11.92 -6.80 -80.97
C LEU A 426 -11.34 -8.23 -80.97
N LEU A 427 -11.62 -9.11 -81.94
CA LEU A 427 -11.17 -8.99 -83.33
C LEU A 427 -11.78 -10.11 -84.22
N LEU A 428 -12.16 -9.72 -85.44
CA LEU A 428 -12.12 -10.47 -86.72
C LEU A 428 -13.22 -11.49 -87.11
N MET A 429 -13.87 -11.10 -88.23
CA MET A 429 -14.72 -11.82 -89.20
C MET A 429 -16.22 -11.97 -88.90
#